data_AF-I7MF47-F1
#
_entry.id   AF-I7MF47-F1
#
_cell.length_a   1.000
_cell.length_b   1.000
_cell.length_c   1.000
_cell.angle_alpha   90.00
_cell.angle_beta   90.00
_cell.angle_gamma   90.00
#
_symmetry.space_group_name_H-M   'P 1'
#
loop_
_entity.id
_entity.type
_entity.pdbx_description
1 polymer ?
#
loop_
_entity_poly.entity_id
_entity_poly.type
_entity_poly.pdbx_seq_one_letter_code
_entity_poly.pdbx_strand_id
1 'polypeptide(L)'
;MLARVIRRAFCQSAQTTYANQFTIENDVENLKKQLTWRASNMGMRELDLLLGTFAKDKLKNFSKDELVQFNKDVLVLETPVLNKILLGQLPIPEGNKFIPIVIEYAKNKPKYVYF
;
A
#
# COMPACT_ATOMS: atom_id res chain seq x y z
N MET A 1 17.20 19.72 -34.86
CA MET A 1 17.32 18.39 -34.22
C MET A 1 17.37 18.56 -32.70
N LEU A 2 16.23 18.83 -32.04
CA LEU A 2 16.12 18.87 -30.58
C LEU A 2 14.74 18.33 -30.19
N ALA A 3 14.68 17.02 -30.02
CA ALA A 3 13.47 16.31 -29.65
C ALA A 3 13.34 16.21 -28.12
N ARG A 4 12.13 16.47 -27.63
CA ARG A 4 11.51 15.85 -26.44
C ARG A 4 12.14 16.14 -25.07
N VAL A 5 11.71 17.26 -24.46
CA VAL A 5 11.68 17.40 -22.99
C VAL A 5 10.28 17.81 -22.54
N ILE A 6 9.26 17.00 -22.85
CA ILE A 6 7.89 17.23 -22.32
C ILE A 6 7.17 15.89 -22.14
N ARG A 7 7.59 15.01 -21.20
CA ARG A 7 6.78 13.81 -20.85
C ARG A 7 7.01 13.25 -19.44
N ARG A 8 7.01 14.07 -18.37
CA ARG A 8 6.91 13.49 -17.00
C ARG A 8 6.07 14.24 -15.96
N ALA A 9 5.63 15.48 -16.20
CA ALA A 9 4.90 16.23 -15.17
C ALA A 9 3.37 16.04 -15.16
N PHE A 10 2.77 15.45 -16.22
CA PHE A 10 1.32 15.39 -16.36
C PHE A 10 0.69 14.11 -15.77
N CYS A 11 1.48 13.09 -15.46
CA CYS A 11 0.96 11.80 -15.00
C CYS A 11 0.61 11.78 -13.51
N GLN A 12 1.30 12.56 -12.68
CA GLN A 12 1.07 12.57 -11.23
C GLN A 12 -0.23 13.27 -10.83
N SER A 13 -0.60 14.38 -11.49
CA SER A 13 -1.82 15.13 -11.15
C SER A 13 -3.11 14.43 -11.59
N ALA A 14 -3.06 13.64 -12.68
CA ALA A 14 -4.19 12.81 -13.09
C ALA A 14 -4.34 11.53 -12.24
N GLN A 15 -3.23 10.95 -11.77
CA GLN A 15 -3.27 9.80 -10.85
C GLN A 15 -3.94 10.18 -9.52
N THR A 16 -3.69 11.38 -8.99
CA THR A 16 -4.31 11.85 -7.74
C THR A 16 -5.83 12.02 -7.83
N THR A 17 -6.39 12.29 -9.02
CA THR A 17 -7.84 12.46 -9.21
C THR A 17 -8.60 11.13 -9.40
N TYR A 18 -7.95 10.09 -9.93
CA TYR A 18 -8.56 8.75 -10.10
C TYR A 18 -8.25 7.76 -8.97
N ALA A 19 -7.29 8.06 -8.08
CA ALA A 19 -6.94 7.16 -6.96
C ALA A 19 -7.98 7.15 -5.82
N ASN A 20 -8.87 8.15 -5.76
CA ASN A 20 -9.80 8.36 -4.64
C ASN A 20 -11.25 7.90 -4.88
N GLN A 21 -11.59 7.43 -6.08
CA GLN A 21 -12.89 6.77 -6.28
C GLN A 21 -12.75 5.30 -5.93
N PHE A 22 -12.98 4.99 -4.65
CA PHE A 22 -13.43 3.66 -4.28
C PHE A 22 -14.77 3.43 -4.97
N THR A 23 -14.73 2.88 -6.17
CA THR A 23 -15.96 2.49 -6.83
C THR A 23 -16.59 1.41 -5.95
N ILE A 24 -17.83 1.68 -5.55
CA ILE A 24 -18.78 0.85 -4.80
C ILE A 24 -18.79 1.17 -3.30
N GLU A 25 -19.47 2.26 -2.95
CA GLU A 25 -19.74 2.74 -1.58
C GLU A 25 -20.49 1.73 -0.69
N ASN A 26 -20.98 0.61 -1.25
CA ASN A 26 -21.85 -0.35 -0.58
C ASN A 26 -21.31 -1.79 -0.46
N ASP A 27 -20.15 -2.14 -1.06
CA ASP A 27 -19.67 -3.52 -1.07
C ASP A 27 -18.26 -3.66 -0.46
N VAL A 28 -18.24 -4.06 0.82
CA VAL A 28 -17.03 -4.29 1.61
C VAL A 28 -16.16 -5.39 0.99
N GLU A 29 -16.75 -6.41 0.37
CA GLU A 29 -15.98 -7.51 -0.22
C GLU A 29 -15.20 -7.06 -1.45
N ASN A 30 -15.83 -6.25 -2.30
CA ASN A 30 -15.16 -5.68 -3.46
C ASN A 30 -14.05 -4.72 -3.05
N LEU A 31 -14.24 -3.93 -1.99
CA LEU A 31 -13.20 -3.07 -1.45
C LEU A 31 -12.01 -3.90 -0.91
N LYS A 32 -12.26 -5.02 -0.21
CA LYS A 32 -11.19 -5.95 0.22
C LYS A 32 -10.39 -6.49 -0.97
N LYS A 33 -11.07 -6.90 -2.05
CA LYS A 33 -10.41 -7.40 -3.27
C LYS A 33 -9.54 -6.33 -3.92
N GLN A 34 -10.05 -5.11 -4.08
CA GLN A 34 -9.32 -3.99 -4.66
C GLN A 34 -8.07 -3.63 -3.84
N LEU A 35 -8.21 -3.52 -2.51
CA LEU A 35 -7.08 -3.21 -1.62
C LEU A 35 -6.03 -4.32 -1.61
N THR A 36 -6.47 -5.58 -1.63
CA THR A 36 -5.55 -6.72 -1.72
C THR A 36 -4.77 -6.72 -3.03
N TRP A 37 -5.45 -6.40 -4.14
CA TRP A 37 -4.80 -6.27 -5.43
C TRP A 37 -3.78 -5.12 -5.41
N ARG A 38 -4.15 -3.92 -4.94
CA ARG A 38 -3.20 -2.79 -4.85
C ARG A 38 -1.98 -3.11 -3.99
N ALA A 39 -2.19 -3.71 -2.82
CA ALA A 39 -1.11 -4.10 -1.90
C ALA A 39 -0.14 -5.13 -2.52
N SER A 40 -0.60 -5.90 -3.52
CA SER A 40 0.22 -6.88 -4.24
C SER A 40 0.87 -6.33 -5.51
N ASN A 41 0.59 -5.07 -5.89
CA ASN A 41 1.01 -4.45 -7.14
C ASN A 41 1.58 -3.02 -6.91
N MET A 42 2.45 -2.88 -5.91
CA MET A 42 3.13 -1.62 -5.56
C MET A 42 4.32 -1.32 -6.48
N GLY A 43 4.78 -2.31 -7.25
CA GLY A 43 5.88 -2.18 -8.21
C GLY A 43 7.27 -2.47 -7.62
N MET A 44 7.33 -2.88 -6.35
CA MET A 44 8.56 -3.28 -5.68
C MET A 44 8.33 -4.63 -5.00
N ARG A 45 9.10 -5.65 -5.42
CA ARG A 45 8.87 -7.05 -5.02
C ARG A 45 8.85 -7.28 -3.51
N GLU A 46 9.69 -6.57 -2.76
CA GLU A 46 9.75 -6.66 -1.29
C GLU A 46 8.43 -6.20 -0.65
N LEU A 47 7.91 -5.07 -1.12
CA LEU A 47 6.63 -4.52 -0.67
C LEU A 47 5.47 -5.39 -1.13
N ASP A 48 5.49 -5.85 -2.38
CA ASP A 48 4.44 -6.73 -2.93
C ASP A 48 4.33 -8.02 -2.11
N LEU A 49 5.48 -8.60 -1.71
CA LEU A 49 5.50 -9.79 -0.87
C LEU A 49 4.96 -9.48 0.53
N LEU A 50 5.46 -8.42 1.18
CA LEU A 50 5.08 -8.07 2.54
C LEU A 50 3.62 -7.63 2.64
N LEU A 51 3.24 -6.58 1.90
CA LEU A 51 1.91 -5.98 1.92
C LEU A 51 0.88 -6.88 1.25
N GLY A 52 1.23 -7.57 0.17
CA GLY A 52 0.32 -8.50 -0.49
C GLY A 52 -0.04 -9.70 0.40
N THR A 53 0.91 -10.21 1.18
CA THR A 53 0.61 -11.28 2.15
C THR A 53 -0.13 -10.76 3.39
N PHE A 54 0.30 -9.61 3.94
CA PHE A 54 -0.44 -8.93 5.00
C PHE A 54 -1.90 -8.70 4.61
N ALA A 55 -2.12 -8.22 3.38
CA ALA A 55 -3.43 -7.94 2.83
C ALA A 55 -4.31 -9.19 2.80
N LYS A 56 -3.80 -10.29 2.23
CA LYS A 56 -4.51 -11.57 2.12
C LYS A 56 -4.88 -12.17 3.47
N ASP A 57 -4.04 -11.98 4.48
CA ASP A 57 -4.21 -12.56 5.80
C ASP A 57 -5.12 -11.73 6.71
N LYS A 58 -4.99 -10.38 6.68
CA LYS A 58 -5.63 -9.50 7.66
C LYS A 58 -6.90 -8.81 7.15
N LEU A 59 -6.96 -8.41 5.87
CA LEU A 59 -8.08 -7.59 5.36
C LEU A 59 -9.41 -8.34 5.36
N LYS A 60 -9.39 -9.69 5.39
CA LYS A 60 -10.60 -10.51 5.54
C LYS A 60 -11.38 -10.14 6.81
N ASN A 61 -10.67 -9.80 7.89
CA ASN A 61 -11.25 -9.51 9.20
C ASN A 61 -11.44 -8.01 9.47
N PHE A 62 -11.05 -7.13 8.55
CA PHE A 62 -11.19 -5.69 8.75
C PHE A 62 -12.61 -5.22 8.45
N SER A 63 -13.06 -4.27 9.27
CA SER A 63 -14.25 -3.46 9.05
C SER A 63 -14.05 -2.47 7.90
N LYS A 64 -15.15 -1.88 7.40
CA LYS A 64 -15.09 -0.88 6.32
C LYS A 64 -14.16 0.30 6.69
N ASP A 65 -14.27 0.82 7.91
CA ASP A 65 -13.47 1.95 8.36
C ASP A 65 -11.99 1.61 8.45
N GLU A 66 -11.65 0.40 8.91
CA GLU A 66 -10.27 -0.08 8.95
C GLU A 66 -9.68 -0.26 7.55
N LEU A 67 -10.47 -0.71 6.57
CA LEU A 67 -10.01 -0.82 5.19
C LEU A 67 -9.74 0.55 4.57
N VAL A 68 -10.63 1.52 4.81
CA VAL A 68 -10.44 2.91 4.36
C VAL A 68 -9.20 3.51 5.01
N GLN A 69 -9.03 3.30 6.31
CA GLN A 69 -7.88 3.81 7.04
C GLN A 69 -6.58 3.12 6.60
N PHE A 70 -6.57 1.81 6.34
CA PHE A 70 -5.41 1.11 5.79
C PHE A 70 -5.00 1.68 4.44
N ASN A 71 -5.96 1.99 3.57
CA ASN A 71 -5.66 2.62 2.30
C ASN A 71 -5.02 4.00 2.48
N LYS A 72 -5.57 4.85 3.35
CA LYS A 72 -5.04 6.18 3.64
C LYS A 72 -3.63 6.13 4.25
N ASP A 73 -3.42 5.22 5.20
CA ASP A 73 -2.20 5.13 5.99
C ASP A 73 -1.03 4.47 5.23
N VAL A 74 -1.34 3.51 4.35
CA VAL A 74 -0.31 2.65 3.74
C VAL A 74 -0.29 2.80 2.22
N LEU A 75 -1.43 2.61 1.55
CA LEU A 75 -1.48 2.48 0.09
C LEU A 75 -1.47 3.81 -0.67
N VAL A 76 -1.81 4.92 0.00
CA VAL A 76 -1.73 6.28 -0.56
C VAL A 76 -0.29 6.80 -0.55
N LEU A 77 0.58 6.26 0.31
CA LEU A 77 1.98 6.66 0.37
C LEU A 77 2.73 6.20 -0.89
N GLU A 78 3.66 7.04 -1.36
CA GLU A 78 4.52 6.67 -2.47
C GLU A 78 5.38 5.45 -2.11
N THR A 79 5.45 4.46 -3.00
CA THR A 79 6.24 3.23 -2.85
C THR A 79 7.65 3.45 -2.29
N PRO A 80 8.49 4.37 -2.83
CA PRO A 80 9.83 4.60 -2.28
C PRO A 80 9.84 5.18 -0.87
N VAL A 81 8.84 6.00 -0.52
CA VAL A 81 8.71 6.58 0.83
C VAL A 81 8.29 5.49 1.81
N LEU A 82 7.28 4.70 1.46
CA LEU A 82 6.80 3.58 2.26
C LEU A 82 7.93 2.59 2.55
N ASN A 83 8.74 2.25 1.54
CA ASN A 83 9.89 1.37 1.73
C ASN A 83 10.90 1.92 2.76
N LYS A 84 11.25 3.21 2.66
CA LYS A 84 12.16 3.86 3.61
C LYS A 84 11.60 3.87 5.03
N ILE A 85 10.30 4.08 5.20
CA ILE A 85 9.65 4.01 6.52
C ILE A 85 9.72 2.59 7.08
N LEU A 86 9.39 1.56 6.29
CA LEU A 86 9.42 0.17 6.73
C LEU A 86 10.83 -0.33 7.08
N LEU A 87 11.86 0.20 6.42
CA LEU A 87 13.26 -0.05 6.75
C LEU A 87 13.77 0.76 7.95
N GLY A 88 12.95 1.63 8.54
CA GLY A 88 13.32 2.50 9.65
C GLY A 88 14.23 3.66 9.27
N GLN A 89 14.34 3.98 7.98
CA GLN A 89 15.14 5.11 7.46
C GLN A 89 14.38 6.45 7.52
N LEU A 90 13.05 6.41 7.60
CA LEU A 90 12.19 7.57 7.79
C LEU A 90 11.25 7.33 8.98
N PRO A 91 10.87 8.40 9.71
CA PRO A 91 9.92 8.29 10.80
C PRO A 91 8.53 7.90 10.29
N ILE A 92 7.77 7.23 11.15
CA ILE A 92 6.37 6.91 10.88
C ILE A 92 5.56 8.21 10.97
N PRO A 93 4.74 8.56 9.97
CA PRO A 93 3.86 9.72 10.04
C PRO A 93 2.95 9.67 11.27
N GLU A 94 2.75 10.82 11.91
CA GLU A 94 1.87 10.93 13.08
C GLU A 94 0.44 10.48 12.76
N GLY A 95 -0.20 9.79 13.70
CA GLY A 95 -1.57 9.29 13.54
C GLY A 95 -1.72 8.04 12.67
N ASN A 96 -0.63 7.48 12.12
CA ASN A 96 -0.69 6.27 11.32
C ASN A 96 -0.89 5.02 12.19
N LYS A 97 -2.01 4.31 11.98
CA LYS A 97 -2.34 3.11 12.76
C LYS A 97 -1.72 1.85 12.17
N PHE A 98 -1.60 1.76 10.84
CA PHE A 98 -1.32 0.49 10.16
C PHE A 98 0.15 0.21 9.90
N ILE A 99 1.00 1.23 9.72
CA ILE A 99 2.44 1.01 9.51
C ILE A 99 3.07 0.23 10.67
N PRO A 100 2.84 0.57 11.96
CA PRO A 100 3.36 -0.22 13.07
C PRO A 100 2.88 -1.68 13.05
N ILE A 101 1.61 -1.91 12.72
CA ILE A 101 1.01 -3.25 12.64
C ILE A 101 1.66 -4.08 11.52
N VAL A 102 1.96 -3.46 10.37
CA VAL A 102 2.67 -4.11 9.27
C VAL A 102 4.10 -4.47 9.67
N ILE A 103 4.80 -3.58 10.38
CA ILE A 103 6.16 -3.84 10.89
C ILE A 103 6.14 -5.01 11.88
N GLU A 104 5.16 -5.05 12.79
CA GLU A 104 4.98 -6.15 13.73
C GLU A 104 4.70 -7.47 13.01
N TYR A 105 3.80 -7.45 12.02
CA TYR A 105 3.53 -8.61 11.17
C TYR A 105 4.78 -9.12 10.44
N ALA A 106 5.62 -8.21 9.92
CA ALA A 106 6.88 -8.56 9.27
C ALA A 106 7.85 -9.28 10.22
N LYS A 107 7.94 -8.82 11.48
CA LYS A 107 8.79 -9.44 12.51
C LYS A 107 8.33 -10.84 12.90
N ASN A 108 7.03 -11.07 12.93
CA ASN A 108 6.42 -12.33 13.36
C ASN A 108 6.36 -13.40 12.27
N LYS A 109 6.74 -13.08 11.01
CA LYS A 109 6.75 -14.07 9.95
C LYS A 109 7.84 -15.13 10.16
N PRO A 110 7.52 -16.43 9.99
CA PRO A 110 8.54 -17.46 10.01
C PRO A 110 9.52 -17.21 8.86
N LYS A 111 10.81 -17.20 9.18
CA LYS A 111 11.87 -17.13 8.16
C LYS A 111 11.92 -18.49 7.47
N TYR A 112 11.76 -18.51 6.14
CA TYR A 112 11.98 -19.73 5.37
C TYR A 112 13.44 -20.15 5.54
N VAL A 113 13.65 -21.31 6.17
CA VAL A 113 14.95 -21.96 6.23
C VAL A 113 15.08 -22.74 4.92
N TYR A 114 15.91 -22.25 4.02
CA TYR A 114 16.35 -23.05 2.88
C TYR A 114 17.42 -24.00 3.43
N PHE A 115 17.02 -25.26 3.60
CA PHE A 115 17.90 -26.36 4.00
C PHE A 115 18.96 -26.63 2.93
#